data_AF-A0A2V9FCT8-F1
#
_entry.id   AF-A0A2V9FCT8-F1
#
_cell.length_a   1.000
_cell.length_b   1.000
_cell.length_c   1.000
_cell.angle_alpha   90.00
_cell.angle_beta   90.00
_cell.angle_gamma   90.00
#
_symmetry.space_group_name_H-M   'P 1'
#
loop_
_entity.id
_entity.type
_entity.pdbx_description
1 polymer ?
#
loop_
_entity_poly.entity_id
_entity_poly.type
_entity_poly.pdbx_seq_one_letter_code
_entity_poly.pdbx_strand_id
1 'polypeptide(L)'
;MPGLLQRFLPREESFFDLFAKQAANIHVGADALHKMLSHYTGVPEQVQIVKAIEHEGDEITHALFTKLNQTFITPFDREDIYELCSRL
;
A
#
# COMPACT_ATOMS: atom_id res chain seq x y z
N MET A 1 12.35 -28.19 -15.77
CA MET A 1 13.40 -27.20 -15.47
C MET A 1 12.84 -25.82 -15.81
N PRO A 2 12.49 -24.97 -14.82
CA PRO A 2 12.04 -23.62 -15.16
C PRO A 2 13.21 -22.88 -15.82
N GLY A 3 12.97 -22.31 -17.00
CA GLY A 3 14.00 -21.72 -17.84
C GLY A 3 14.65 -20.50 -17.19
N LEU A 4 15.95 -20.31 -17.46
CA LEU A 4 16.80 -19.22 -16.98
C LEU A 4 16.12 -17.83 -17.03
N LEU A 5 15.22 -17.61 -18.00
CA LEU A 5 14.47 -16.37 -18.22
C LEU A 5 13.57 -15.96 -17.05
N GLN A 6 13.00 -16.92 -16.30
CA GLN A 6 12.09 -16.61 -15.18
C GLN A 6 12.79 -15.94 -13.99
N ARG A 7 14.13 -16.02 -13.93
CA ARG A 7 14.95 -15.42 -12.86
C ARG A 7 15.38 -13.98 -13.17
N PHE A 8 15.24 -13.53 -14.42
CA PHE A 8 15.60 -12.19 -14.88
C PHE A 8 14.40 -11.29 -15.19
N LEU A 9 13.19 -11.84 -15.21
CA LEU A 9 11.97 -11.05 -15.28
C LEU A 9 11.73 -10.40 -13.90
N PRO A 10 11.47 -9.08 -13.83
CA PRO A 10 11.04 -8.45 -12.59
C PRO A 10 9.81 -9.20 -12.08
N ARG A 11 9.86 -9.65 -10.82
CA ARG A 11 8.66 -10.17 -10.17
C ARG A 11 7.71 -9.00 -10.02
N GLU A 12 6.65 -8.98 -10.81
CA GLU A 12 5.56 -8.06 -10.56
C GLU A 12 5.00 -8.34 -9.16
N GLU A 13 4.86 -7.30 -8.33
CA GLU A 13 4.13 -7.41 -7.07
C GLU A 13 2.69 -7.86 -7.37
N SER A 14 2.22 -8.84 -6.60
CA SER A 14 0.83 -9.28 -6.70
C SER A 14 -0.11 -8.27 -6.03
N PHE A 15 -1.41 -8.33 -6.33
CA PHE A 15 -2.39 -7.53 -5.60
C PHE A 15 -2.31 -7.78 -4.08
N PHE A 16 -2.06 -9.02 -3.66
CA PHE A 16 -1.95 -9.37 -2.25
C PHE A 16 -0.72 -8.74 -1.58
N ASP A 17 0.40 -8.63 -2.29
CA ASP A 17 1.60 -7.96 -1.77
C ASP A 17 1.33 -6.47 -1.58
N LEU A 18 0.68 -5.82 -2.56
CA LEU A 18 0.29 -4.41 -2.48
C LEU A 18 -0.72 -4.16 -1.35
N PHE A 19 -1.73 -5.02 -1.19
CA PHE A 19 -2.68 -4.91 -0.08
C PHE A 19 -2.01 -5.11 1.28
N ALA A 20 -1.11 -6.08 1.41
CA ALA A 20 -0.36 -6.30 2.64
C ALA A 20 0.53 -5.09 2.97
N LYS A 21 1.15 -4.48 1.96
CA LYS A 21 1.93 -3.25 2.10
C LYS A 21 1.06 -2.08 2.56
N GLN A 22 -0.11 -1.89 1.95
CA GLN A 22 -1.05 -0.84 2.35
C GLN A 22 -1.53 -1.05 3.80
N ALA A 23 -1.91 -2.28 4.16
CA ALA A 23 -2.31 -2.60 5.53
C ALA A 23 -1.20 -2.31 6.56
N ALA A 24 0.06 -2.64 6.22
CA ALA A 24 1.20 -2.31 7.06
C ALA A 24 1.40 -0.79 7.19
N ASN A 25 1.26 -0.03 6.10
CA ASN A 25 1.35 1.42 6.09
C ASN A 25 0.27 2.07 6.97
N ILE A 26 -0.98 1.62 6.87
CA ILE A 26 -2.10 2.05 7.72
C ILE A 26 -1.78 1.80 9.19
N HIS A 27 -1.27 0.61 9.53
CA HIS A 27 -0.92 0.28 10.91
C HIS A 27 0.17 1.21 11.46
N VAL A 28 1.22 1.48 10.67
CA VAL A 28 2.28 2.42 11.04
C VAL A 28 1.74 3.85 11.19
N GLY A 29 0.84 4.28 10.30
CA GLY A 29 0.18 5.58 10.37
C GLY A 29 -0.69 5.73 11.61
N ALA A 30 -1.48 4.71 11.94
CA ALA A 30 -2.30 4.68 13.14
C ALA A 30 -1.45 4.76 14.41
N ASP A 31 -0.34 4.02 14.46
CA ASP A 31 0.62 4.08 15.58
C ASP A 31 1.28 5.45 15.71
N ALA A 32 1.68 6.07 14.59
CA ALA A 32 2.28 7.40 14.57
C ALA A 32 1.27 8.46 15.06
N LEU A 33 0.03 8.40 14.59
CA LEU A 33 -1.05 9.26 15.05
C LEU A 33 -1.35 9.06 16.54
N HIS A 34 -1.44 7.81 16.99
CA HIS A 34 -1.65 7.48 18.41
C HIS A 34 -0.51 8.03 19.29
N LYS A 35 0.74 7.91 18.85
CA LYS A 35 1.91 8.48 19.55
C LYS A 35 1.82 10.00 19.64
N MET A 36 1.44 10.67 18.55
CA MET A 36 1.28 12.12 18.51
C MET A 36 0.20 12.62 19.47
N LEU A 37 -0.92 11.90 19.56
CA LEU A 37 -2.01 12.24 20.46
C LEU A 37 -1.70 11.89 21.93
N SER A 38 -0.95 10.81 22.17
CA SER A 38 -0.56 10.38 23.52
C SER A 38 0.57 11.24 24.11
N HIS A 39 1.48 11.73 23.26
CA HIS A 39 2.66 12.50 23.65
C HIS A 39 2.75 13.77 22.83
N TYR A 40 2.01 14.79 23.27
CA TYR A 40 1.82 16.06 22.55
C TYR A 40 3.02 17.01 22.66
N THR A 41 4.18 16.54 22.21
CA THR A 41 5.48 17.25 22.24
C THR A 41 6.16 17.11 20.88
N GLY A 42 6.68 18.19 20.29
CA GLY A 42 7.24 18.12 18.94
C GLY A 42 6.18 17.83 17.87
N VAL A 43 4.98 18.38 18.06
CA VAL A 43 3.82 18.16 17.18
C VAL A 43 4.10 18.54 15.73
N PRO A 44 4.78 19.66 15.41
CA PRO A 44 5.10 19.98 14.01
C PRO A 44 5.89 18.89 13.30
N GLU A 45 6.90 18.30 13.96
CA GLU A 45 7.71 17.20 13.42
C GLU A 45 6.88 15.92 13.28
N GLN A 46 6.07 15.59 14.29
CA GLN A 46 5.20 14.42 14.26
C GLN A 46 4.15 14.50 13.14
N VAL A 47 3.61 15.69 12.88
CA VAL A 47 2.71 15.92 11.74
C VAL A 47 3.41 15.64 10.41
N GLN A 48 4.69 16.01 10.25
CA GLN A 48 5.43 15.68 9.02
C GLN A 48 5.60 14.16 8.85
N ILE A 49 5.82 13.43 9.95
CA ILE A 49 5.92 11.97 9.91
C ILE A 49 4.59 11.35 9.46
N VAL A 50 3.47 11.78 10.05
CA VAL A 50 2.14 11.27 9.66
C VAL A 50 1.83 11.59 8.18
N LYS A 51 2.18 12.79 7.72
CA LYS A 51 2.03 13.17 6.29
C LYS A 51 2.89 12.33 5.36
N ALA A 52 4.12 12.00 5.76
CA ALA A 52 4.98 11.15 4.95
C ALA A 52 4.41 9.73 4.81
N ILE A 53 3.84 9.19 5.89
CA ILE A 53 3.18 7.87 5.88
C ILE A 53 1.91 7.90 5.02
N GLU A 54 1.13 8.99 5.09
CA GLU A 54 -0.06 9.16 4.24
C GLU A 54 0.33 9.23 2.76
N HIS A 55 1.36 10.00 2.40
CA HIS A 55 1.86 10.06 1.03
C HIS A 55 2.36 8.69 0.53
N GLU A 56 3.03 7.90 1.37
CA GLU A 56 3.41 6.53 1.01
C GLU A 56 2.17 5.64 0.77
N GLY A 57 1.11 5.82 1.55
CA GLY A 57 -0.16 5.13 1.36
C GLY A 57 -0.82 5.48 0.03
N ASP A 58 -0.83 6.76 -0.34
CA ASP A 58 -1.35 7.23 -1.63
C ASP A 58 -0.62 6.60 -2.82
N GLU A 59 0.71 6.50 -2.74
CA GLU A 59 1.52 5.85 -3.79
C GLU A 59 1.18 4.35 -3.93
N ILE A 60 0.93 3.65 -2.81
CA ILE A 60 0.52 2.24 -2.83
C ILE A 60 -0.88 2.10 -3.44
N THR A 61 -1.82 2.96 -3.06
CA THR A 61 -3.17 3.01 -3.64
C THR A 61 -3.13 3.31 -5.14
N HIS A 62 -2.27 4.23 -5.56
CA HIS A 62 -2.06 4.53 -6.98
C HIS A 62 -1.50 3.31 -7.74
N ALA A 63 -0.54 2.59 -7.14
CA ALA A 63 0.01 1.36 -7.72
C ALA A 63 -1.07 0.26 -7.85
N LEU A 64 -1.92 0.09 -6.83
CA LEU A 64 -3.06 -0.83 -6.84
C LEU A 64 -4.03 -0.53 -7.98
N PHE A 65 -4.47 0.72 -8.13
CA PHE A 65 -5.38 1.12 -9.21
C PHE A 65 -4.73 0.97 -10.58
N THR A 66 -3.46 1.34 -10.72
CA THR A 66 -2.71 1.15 -11.96
C THR A 66 -2.65 -0.32 -12.34
N LYS A 67 -2.33 -1.20 -11.38
CA LYS A 67 -2.29 -2.64 -11.60
C LYS A 67 -3.67 -3.18 -11.99
N LEU A 68 -4.73 -2.75 -11.30
CA LEU A 68 -6.10 -3.16 -11.61
C LEU A 68 -6.49 -2.77 -13.04
N ASN A 69 -6.15 -1.56 -13.47
CA ASN A 69 -6.44 -1.07 -14.82
C ASN A 69 -5.64 -1.78 -15.91
N GLN A 70 -4.42 -2.25 -15.61
CA GLN A 70 -3.55 -2.96 -16.54
C GLN A 70 -3.76 -4.49 -16.53
N THR A 71 -4.51 -5.02 -15.57
CA THR A 71 -4.74 -6.46 -15.41
C THR A 71 -6.07 -6.88 -16.04
N PHE A 72 -5.99 -7.79 -17.01
CA PHE A 72 -7.16 -8.36 -17.68
C PHE A 72 -7.82 -9.50 -16.87
N ILE A 73 -7.03 -10.38 -16.25
CA ILE A 73 -7.52 -11.48 -15.40
C ILE A 73 -7.14 -11.18 -13.96
N THR A 74 -8.14 -10.93 -13.12
CA THR A 74 -7.96 -10.67 -11.69
C THR A 74 -7.96 -11.96 -10.87
N PRO A 75 -7.29 -12.00 -9.70
CA PRO A 75 -7.22 -13.20 -8.86
C PRO A 75 -8.55 -13.53 -8.14
N PHE A 76 -9.44 -12.56 -8.02
CA PHE A 76 -10.80 -12.67 -7.51
C PHE A 76 -11.65 -11.55 -8.15
N ASP A 77 -12.87 -11.33 -7.66
CA ASP A 77 -13.79 -10.36 -8.23
C ASP A 77 -13.16 -8.96 -8.36
N ARG A 78 -13.32 -8.36 -9.54
CA ARG A 78 -12.71 -7.07 -9.86
C ARG A 78 -13.33 -5.92 -9.06
N GLU A 79 -14.64 -6.00 -8.79
CA GLU A 79 -15.36 -5.01 -7.99
C GLU A 79 -14.88 -5.06 -6.54
N ASP A 80 -14.65 -6.26 -5.99
CA ASP A 80 -14.08 -6.44 -4.65
C ASP A 80 -12.66 -5.85 -4.57
N ILE A 81 -11.81 -6.09 -5.57
CA ILE A 81 -10.46 -5.49 -5.62
C ILE A 81 -10.57 -3.97 -5.64
N TYR A 82 -11.45 -3.41 -6.48
CA TYR A 82 -11.66 -1.97 -6.56
C TYR A 82 -12.14 -1.38 -5.23
N GLU A 83 -13.10 -2.03 -4.57
CA GLU A 83 -13.62 -1.61 -3.27
C GLU A 83 -12.52 -1.64 -2.20
N LEU A 84 -11.70 -2.69 -2.17
CA LEU A 84 -10.55 -2.77 -1.28
C LEU A 84 -9.56 -1.64 -1.55
N CYS A 85 -9.17 -1.38 -2.80
CA CYS A 85 -8.25 -0.29 -3.15
C CYS A 85 -8.78 1.10 -2.73
N SER A 86 -10.11 1.28 -2.71
CA SER A 86 -10.76 2.55 -2.37
C SER A 86 -10.90 2.77 -0.85
N ARG A 87 -10.87 1.70 -0.06
CA ARG A 87 -11.17 1.75 1.38
C ARG A 87 -10.00 1.42 2.31
N LEU A 88 -8.96 0.78 1.80
CA LEU A 88 -7.72 0.50 2.52
C LEU A 88 -6.78 1.71 2.42
#